data_AF-A0A661EZY6-F1
#
_entry.id   AF-A0A661EZY6-F1
#
_cell.length_a   1.000
_cell.length_b   1.000
_cell.length_c   1.000
_cell.angle_alpha   90.00
_cell.angle_beta   90.00
_cell.angle_gamma   90.00
#
_symmetry.space_group_name_H-M   'P 1'
#
loop_
_entity.id
_entity.type
_entity.pdbx_description
1 polymer ?
#
loop_
_entity_poly.entity_id
_entity_poly.type
_entity_poly.pdbx_seq_one_letter_code
_entity_poly.pdbx_strand_id
1 'polypeptide(L)'
;MSLNKALNFNKTTIYFNELRGLWSPGADSLCCDLITQRGFMTWINIKEKTPENGKNILVFYKTETGRNIMLIAAYFGKHELESNNDAFGDDLEYCEEKDEYYAPEGWYEYSEHNDEYSYIYFSGIAITHWMNKPEPPAT
;
A
#
# COMPACT_ATOMS: atom_id res chain seq x y z
N MET A 1 -27.41 -8.05 -42.71
CA MET A 1 -25.99 -7.66 -42.61
C MET A 1 -25.95 -6.34 -41.85
N SER A 2 -25.66 -6.36 -40.55
CA SER A 2 -25.34 -5.13 -39.80
C SER A 2 -24.48 -5.49 -38.60
N LEU A 3 -23.43 -4.69 -38.41
CA LEU A 3 -22.24 -4.96 -37.63
C LEU A 3 -22.50 -4.93 -36.11
N ASN A 4 -21.98 -5.92 -35.40
CA ASN A 4 -21.75 -5.87 -33.96
C ASN A 4 -20.67 -4.82 -33.65
N LYS A 5 -21.03 -3.75 -32.96
CA LYS A 5 -20.07 -2.79 -32.39
C LYS A 5 -19.77 -3.23 -30.95
N ALA A 6 -18.60 -3.80 -30.74
CA ALA A 6 -18.08 -4.11 -29.40
C ALA A 6 -17.83 -2.80 -28.64
N LEU A 7 -18.45 -2.66 -27.47
CA LEU A 7 -18.18 -1.56 -26.55
C LEU A 7 -16.98 -1.94 -25.67
N ASN A 8 -15.85 -1.29 -25.94
CA ASN A 8 -14.63 -1.34 -25.15
C ASN A 8 -14.81 -0.43 -23.92
N PHE A 9 -15.06 -1.01 -22.75
CA PHE A 9 -15.19 -0.26 -21.50
C PHE A 9 -13.84 -0.17 -20.77
N ASN A 10 -12.98 0.72 -21.25
CA ASN A 10 -11.87 1.26 -20.46
C ASN A 10 -12.18 2.73 -20.18
N LYS A 11 -12.79 3.01 -19.02
CA LYS A 11 -12.84 4.31 -18.32
C LYS A 11 -13.78 4.18 -17.10
N THR A 12 -13.22 3.91 -15.94
CA THR A 12 -13.97 3.92 -14.68
C THR A 12 -14.08 5.35 -14.17
N THR A 13 -15.12 6.05 -14.61
CA THR A 13 -15.72 7.16 -13.88
C THR A 13 -17.23 7.01 -14.06
N ILE A 14 -17.84 6.21 -13.19
CA ILE A 14 -19.30 6.10 -13.14
C ILE A 14 -19.77 7.30 -12.32
N TYR A 15 -20.39 8.27 -12.98
CA TYR A 15 -21.07 9.37 -12.31
C TYR A 15 -22.28 8.79 -11.54
N PHE A 16 -22.33 9.04 -10.23
CA PHE A 16 -23.35 8.59 -9.28
C PHE A 16 -24.81 8.96 -9.66
N ASN A 17 -25.03 9.79 -10.69
CA ASN A 17 -26.35 10.33 -11.03
C ASN A 17 -27.21 9.44 -11.94
N GLU A 18 -26.66 8.39 -12.58
CA GLU A 18 -27.44 7.54 -13.50
C GLU A 18 -28.17 6.36 -12.83
N LEU A 19 -27.99 6.12 -11.52
CA LEU A 19 -28.58 4.98 -10.81
C LEU A 19 -29.83 5.31 -9.98
N ARG A 20 -30.37 6.52 -10.06
CA ARG A 20 -31.52 6.96 -9.22
C ARG A 20 -32.86 6.25 -9.52
N GLY A 21 -32.93 5.38 -10.53
CA GLY A 21 -34.17 4.72 -10.95
C GLY A 21 -34.41 3.31 -10.40
N LEU A 22 -33.47 2.71 -9.64
CA LEU A 22 -33.53 1.32 -9.18
C LEU A 22 -33.26 1.24 -7.68
N TRP A 23 -34.05 1.95 -6.87
CA TRP A 23 -33.88 1.98 -5.41
C TRP A 23 -34.73 0.90 -4.75
N SER A 24 -34.07 -0.11 -4.17
CA SER A 24 -34.67 -1.10 -3.27
C SER A 24 -33.90 -1.04 -1.94
N PRO A 25 -34.55 -1.06 -0.76
CA PRO A 25 -33.89 -0.83 0.54
C PRO A 25 -32.84 -1.89 0.98
N GLY A 26 -32.44 -2.80 0.10
CA GLY A 26 -31.40 -3.82 0.35
C GLY A 26 -30.17 -3.72 -0.56
N ALA A 27 -30.14 -2.79 -1.53
CA ALA A 27 -29.00 -2.61 -2.44
C ALA A 27 -27.83 -1.83 -1.80
N ASP A 28 -28.11 -1.07 -0.73
CA ASP A 28 -27.13 -0.16 -0.11
C ASP A 28 -26.00 -0.92 0.61
N SER A 29 -26.29 -2.06 1.27
CA SER A 29 -25.25 -2.87 1.93
C SER A 29 -24.31 -3.54 0.92
N LEU A 30 -24.86 -4.22 -0.10
CA LEU A 30 -24.04 -4.93 -1.09
C LEU A 30 -23.19 -3.97 -1.94
N CYS A 31 -23.68 -2.76 -2.21
CA CYS A 31 -22.92 -1.76 -2.96
C CYS A 31 -21.81 -1.15 -2.09
N CYS A 32 -22.07 -0.85 -0.82
CA CYS A 32 -21.02 -0.46 0.13
C CYS A 32 -19.96 -1.55 0.29
N ASP A 33 -20.35 -2.82 0.40
CA ASP A 33 -19.43 -3.94 0.52
C ASP A 33 -18.57 -4.11 -0.74
N LEU A 34 -19.15 -3.99 -1.93
CA LEU A 34 -18.42 -4.07 -3.20
C LEU A 34 -17.52 -2.84 -3.46
N ILE A 35 -17.93 -1.64 -3.07
CA ILE A 35 -17.12 -0.42 -3.18
C ILE A 35 -15.97 -0.46 -2.17
N THR A 36 -16.23 -0.93 -0.95
CA THR A 36 -15.21 -1.12 0.08
C THR A 36 -14.21 -2.18 -0.37
N GLN A 37 -14.67 -3.37 -0.80
CA GLN A 37 -13.80 -4.43 -1.33
C GLN A 37 -13.01 -4.00 -2.58
N ARG A 38 -13.58 -3.17 -3.47
CA ARG A 38 -12.84 -2.60 -4.61
C ARG A 38 -11.84 -1.50 -4.19
N GLY A 39 -12.12 -0.76 -3.12
CA GLY A 39 -11.22 0.23 -2.52
C GLY A 39 -9.97 -0.38 -1.89
N PHE A 40 -10.04 -1.64 -1.44
CA PHE A 40 -8.90 -2.39 -0.88
C PHE A 40 -7.95 -2.98 -1.94
N MET A 41 -8.37 -3.07 -3.21
CA MET A 41 -7.67 -3.86 -4.25
C MET A 41 -7.15 -3.01 -5.42
N THR A 42 -6.98 -1.69 -5.23
CA THR A 42 -6.48 -0.81 -6.29
C THR A 42 -5.05 -0.39 -5.99
N TRP A 43 -4.16 -0.62 -6.95
CA TRP A 43 -2.79 -0.11 -6.91
C TRP A 43 -2.78 1.40 -7.04
N ILE A 44 -2.12 2.07 -6.11
CA ILE A 44 -1.97 3.52 -6.04
C ILE A 44 -0.54 3.86 -6.45
N ASN A 45 -0.37 4.79 -7.39
CA ASN A 45 0.96 5.28 -7.74
C ASN A 45 1.50 6.12 -6.58
N ILE A 46 2.73 5.82 -6.14
CA ILE A 46 3.34 6.52 -5.00
C ILE A 46 3.46 8.04 -5.20
N LYS A 47 3.56 8.49 -6.46
CA LYS A 47 3.62 9.91 -6.82
C LYS A 47 2.29 10.62 -6.72
N GLU A 48 1.18 9.88 -6.77
CA GLU A 48 -0.18 10.44 -6.63
C GLU A 48 -0.56 10.55 -5.16
N LYS A 49 -0.21 9.54 -4.36
CA LYS A 49 -0.50 9.51 -2.93
C LYS A 49 0.54 8.67 -2.22
N THR A 50 1.16 9.26 -1.19
CA THR A 50 2.04 8.54 -0.27
C THR A 50 1.23 7.72 0.72
N PRO A 51 1.73 6.53 1.12
CA PRO A 51 1.11 5.79 2.19
C PRO A 51 1.29 6.49 3.54
N GLU A 52 0.51 6.02 4.51
CA GLU A 52 0.65 6.43 5.89
C GLU A 52 1.97 5.91 6.49
N ASN A 53 2.62 6.73 7.30
CA ASN A 53 3.88 6.41 7.95
C ASN A 53 3.74 5.14 8.82
N GLY A 54 4.71 4.23 8.72
CA GLY A 54 4.76 2.98 9.49
C GLY A 54 3.66 1.96 9.16
N LYS A 55 2.79 2.23 8.17
CA LYS A 55 1.72 1.31 7.80
C LYS A 55 2.24 0.17 6.92
N ASN A 56 2.03 -1.07 7.36
CA ASN A 56 2.36 -2.27 6.59
C ASN A 56 1.39 -2.41 5.40
N ILE A 57 1.94 -2.32 4.19
CA ILE A 57 1.22 -2.33 2.92
C ILE A 57 1.90 -3.24 1.90
N LEU A 58 1.17 -3.65 0.86
CA LEU A 58 1.77 -4.34 -0.26
C LEU A 58 2.39 -3.30 -1.21
N VAL A 59 3.67 -3.44 -1.50
CA VAL A 59 4.39 -2.55 -2.43
C VAL A 59 4.75 -3.29 -3.71
N PHE A 60 4.89 -2.53 -4.79
CA PHE A 60 5.31 -3.02 -6.09
C PHE A 60 6.42 -2.17 -6.69
N TYR A 61 7.43 -2.85 -7.20
CA TYR A 61 8.50 -2.26 -7.97
C TYR A 61 9.03 -3.23 -9.02
N LYS A 62 9.84 -2.69 -9.94
CA LYS A 62 10.59 -3.48 -10.91
C LYS A 62 12.05 -3.45 -10.54
N THR A 63 12.70 -4.61 -10.55
CA THR A 63 14.15 -4.69 -10.44
C THR A 63 14.81 -4.07 -11.67
N GLU A 64 16.11 -3.81 -11.59
CA GLU A 64 16.92 -3.39 -12.73
C GLU A 64 16.86 -4.38 -13.90
N THR A 65 16.70 -5.68 -13.59
CA THR A 65 16.52 -6.76 -14.58
C THR A 65 15.09 -6.84 -15.15
N GLY A 66 14.19 -5.93 -14.75
CA GLY A 66 12.81 -5.85 -15.23
C GLY A 66 11.85 -6.84 -14.57
N ARG A 67 12.27 -7.55 -13.51
CA ARG A 67 11.41 -8.46 -12.76
C ARG A 67 10.43 -7.68 -11.90
N ASN A 68 9.17 -8.09 -11.93
CA ASN A 68 8.13 -7.59 -11.04
C ASN A 68 8.33 -8.17 -9.63
N ILE A 69 8.46 -7.31 -8.62
CA ILE A 69 8.52 -7.71 -7.22
C ILE A 69 7.32 -7.13 -6.48
N MET A 70 6.73 -7.95 -5.62
CA MET A 70 5.71 -7.56 -4.66
C MET A 70 6.08 -8.13 -3.30
N LEU A 71 6.04 -7.29 -2.27
CA LEU A 71 6.33 -7.66 -0.88
C LEU A 71 5.57 -6.74 0.07
N ILE A 72 5.57 -7.08 1.36
CA ILE A 72 5.02 -6.21 2.40
C ILE A 72 6.12 -5.28 2.88
N ALA A 73 5.84 -3.98 2.94
CA ALA A 73 6.77 -2.99 3.43
C ALA A 73 6.04 -1.87 4.17
N ALA A 74 6.81 -1.07 4.90
CA ALA A 74 6.38 0.20 5.46
C ALA A 74 7.40 1.30 5.12
N TYR A 75 6.91 2.53 4.98
CA TYR A 75 7.77 3.70 4.89
C TYR A 75 7.80 4.38 6.25
N PHE A 76 9.00 4.68 6.73
CA PHE A 76 9.22 5.46 7.95
C PHE A 76 9.90 6.77 7.59
N GLY A 77 9.28 7.87 8.02
CA GLY A 77 9.82 9.21 7.99
C GLY A 77 10.98 9.37 8.98
N LYS A 78 11.65 10.53 8.89
CA LYS A 78 12.73 10.86 9.82
C LYS A 78 12.26 10.86 11.27
N HIS A 79 13.01 10.17 12.13
CA HIS A 79 12.73 10.03 13.57
C HIS A 79 11.35 9.43 13.91
N GLU A 80 10.83 8.54 13.06
CA GLU A 80 9.53 7.86 13.24
C GLU A 80 9.65 6.39 13.68
N LEU A 81 10.83 5.78 13.50
CA LEU A 81 11.11 4.42 13.94
C LEU A 81 12.25 4.47 14.96
N GLU A 82 11.91 4.47 16.25
CA GLU A 82 12.88 4.38 17.33
C GLU A 82 13.56 3.00 17.30
N SER A 83 14.87 2.96 17.56
CA SER A 83 15.60 1.70 17.62
C SER A 83 16.72 1.74 18.65
N ASN A 84 16.85 0.66 19.39
CA ASN A 84 17.84 0.48 20.45
C ASN A 84 19.08 -0.31 19.94
N ASN A 85 19.84 0.28 19.02
CA ASN A 85 21.20 -0.14 18.58
C ASN A 85 21.42 -1.54 17.96
N ASP A 86 20.63 -2.57 18.28
CA ASP A 86 20.95 -3.95 17.91
C ASP A 86 20.32 -4.39 16.57
N ALA A 87 19.24 -3.74 16.13
CA ALA A 87 18.49 -4.14 14.93
C ALA A 87 19.03 -3.56 13.61
N PHE A 88 19.63 -2.37 13.64
CA PHE A 88 20.12 -1.65 12.45
C PHE A 88 21.63 -1.34 12.52
N GLY A 89 22.35 -1.87 13.51
CA GLY A 89 23.79 -1.65 13.68
C GLY A 89 24.16 -0.17 13.76
N ASP A 90 25.23 0.20 13.05
CA ASP A 90 25.79 1.57 13.06
C ASP A 90 25.01 2.57 12.19
N ASP A 91 23.95 2.14 11.48
CA ASP A 91 23.20 2.99 10.56
C ASP A 91 22.12 3.85 11.26
N LEU A 92 22.08 3.88 12.60
CA LEU A 92 21.11 4.67 13.35
C LEU A 92 21.40 6.18 13.29
N GLU A 93 20.34 6.97 13.15
CA GLU A 93 20.36 8.42 13.23
C GLU A 93 20.05 8.88 14.66
N TYR A 94 21.00 9.57 15.30
CA TYR A 94 20.79 10.18 16.60
C TYR A 94 20.00 11.49 16.49
N CYS A 95 18.94 11.63 17.29
CA CYS A 95 18.16 12.84 17.41
C CYS A 95 18.51 13.58 18.71
N GLU A 96 19.32 14.63 18.63
CA GLU A 96 19.75 15.44 19.79
C GLU A 96 18.57 16.01 20.61
N GLU A 97 17.46 16.35 19.94
CA GLU A 97 16.28 16.92 20.60
C GLU A 97 15.57 15.91 21.51
N LYS A 98 15.55 14.64 21.10
CA LYS A 98 14.83 13.56 21.79
C LYS A 98 15.76 12.69 22.64
N ASP A 99 17.07 12.85 22.50
CA ASP A 99 18.11 12.02 23.15
C ASP A 99 17.94 10.52 22.85
N GLU A 100 17.54 10.21 21.61
CA GLU A 100 17.17 8.86 21.17
C GLU A 100 17.76 8.55 19.78
N TYR A 101 17.91 7.25 19.49
CA TYR A 101 18.36 6.75 18.20
C TYR A 101 17.19 6.25 17.36
N TYR A 102 17.23 6.57 16.08
CA TYR A 102 16.18 6.26 15.12
C TYR A 102 16.75 5.53 13.92
N ALA A 103 15.95 4.63 13.34
CA ALA A 103 16.29 4.02 12.08
C ALA A 103 16.28 5.08 10.96
N PRO A 104 17.10 4.92 9.90
CA PRO A 104 17.11 5.80 8.74
C PRO A 104 15.72 6.05 8.15
N GLU A 105 15.51 7.24 7.61
CA GLU A 105 14.31 7.48 6.80
C GLU A 105 14.31 6.56 5.56
N GLY A 106 13.18 5.90 5.30
CA GLY A 106 13.00 5.17 4.04
C GLY A 106 12.09 3.95 4.13
N TRP A 107 12.35 3.00 3.24
CA TRP A 107 11.54 1.81 3.05
C TRP A 107 12.13 0.59 3.74
N TYR A 108 11.26 -0.12 4.44
CA TYR A 108 11.60 -1.30 5.21
C TYR A 108 10.70 -2.46 4.78
N GLU A 109 11.31 -3.59 4.43
CA GLU A 109 10.58 -4.83 4.19
C GLU A 109 10.05 -5.32 5.53
N TYR A 110 8.79 -5.75 5.54
CA TYR A 110 8.15 -6.23 6.74
C TYR A 110 8.00 -7.75 6.74
N SER A 111 8.51 -8.39 7.77
CA SER A 111 8.35 -9.82 8.03
C SER A 111 7.35 -10.05 9.16
N GLU A 112 6.15 -10.54 8.81
CA GLU A 112 5.06 -10.85 9.76
C GLU A 112 5.40 -11.98 10.74
N HIS A 113 6.44 -12.79 10.47
CA HIS A 113 6.78 -13.97 11.29
C HIS A 113 7.99 -13.76 12.20
N ASN A 114 8.65 -12.61 12.12
CA ASN A 114 9.87 -12.36 12.88
C ASN A 114 9.63 -11.20 13.84
N ASP A 115 9.47 -11.51 15.12
CA ASP A 115 9.19 -10.51 16.16
C ASP A 115 10.41 -9.62 16.46
N GLU A 116 11.64 -10.12 16.26
CA GLU A 116 12.89 -9.40 16.60
C GLU A 116 13.46 -8.61 15.42
N TYR A 117 13.19 -9.03 14.19
CA TYR A 117 13.66 -8.36 12.96
C TYR A 117 12.52 -8.17 11.97
N SER A 118 11.44 -7.55 12.45
CA SER A 118 10.24 -7.38 11.63
C SER A 118 10.46 -6.39 10.49
N TYR A 119 11.38 -5.43 10.62
CA TYR A 119 11.67 -4.41 9.62
C TYR A 119 13.11 -4.50 9.14
N ILE A 120 13.31 -4.72 7.84
CA ILE A 120 14.62 -4.79 7.20
C ILE A 120 14.75 -3.63 6.23
N TYR A 121 15.71 -2.74 6.49
CA TYR A 121 15.97 -1.61 5.60
C TYR A 121 16.46 -2.10 4.25
N PHE A 122 15.86 -1.65 3.16
CA PHE A 122 16.39 -1.89 1.83
C PHE A 122 16.55 -0.57 1.07
N SER A 123 17.81 -0.19 0.82
CA SER A 123 18.16 1.01 0.09
C SER A 123 18.21 0.75 -1.43
N GLY A 124 18.08 1.82 -2.22
CA GLY A 124 18.28 1.78 -3.67
C GLY A 124 17.12 1.21 -4.50
N ILE A 125 15.99 0.88 -3.89
CA ILE A 125 14.81 0.39 -4.61
C ILE A 125 13.78 1.51 -4.82
N ALA A 126 13.41 1.74 -6.08
CA ALA A 126 12.36 2.68 -6.45
C ALA A 126 10.99 2.01 -6.43
N ILE A 127 10.29 2.07 -5.29
CA ILE A 127 8.88 1.67 -5.20
C ILE A 127 8.04 2.55 -6.12
N THR A 128 7.12 1.92 -6.85
CA THR A 128 6.30 2.61 -7.85
C THR A 128 4.84 2.66 -7.47
N HIS A 129 4.32 1.59 -6.88
CA HIS A 129 2.92 1.47 -6.52
C HIS A 129 2.78 0.78 -5.16
N TRP A 130 1.67 1.05 -4.49
CA TRP A 130 1.31 0.39 -3.25
C TRP A 130 -0.20 0.12 -3.18
N MET A 131 -0.61 -0.77 -2.29
CA MET A 131 -2.01 -0.99 -1.94
C MET A 131 -2.12 -1.47 -0.48
N ASN A 132 -3.28 -1.29 0.13
CA ASN A 132 -3.55 -1.89 1.44
C ASN A 132 -3.45 -3.42 1.36
N LYS A 133 -3.09 -4.07 2.47
CA LYS A 133 -3.17 -5.53 2.55
C LYS A 133 -4.64 -5.97 2.33
N PRO A 134 -4.85 -7.10 1.63
CA PRO A 134 -6.18 -7.69 1.56
C PRO A 134 -6.59 -8.17 2.95
N GLU A 135 -7.89 -8.11 3.23
CA GLU A 135 -8.46 -8.74 4.43
C GLU A 135 -8.22 -10.26 4.40
N PRO A 136 -7.97 -10.88 5.56
CA PRO A 136 -7.85 -12.33 5.65
C PRO A 136 -9.17 -13.01 5.23
N PRO A 137 -9.12 -14.29 4.81
CA PRO A 137 -10.34 -15.04 4.50
C PRO A 137 -11.25 -15.17 5.74
N ALA A 138 -12.56 -15.19 5.53
CA ALA A 138 -13.51 -15.51 6.59
C ALA A 138 -13.29 -16.96 7.07
N THR A 139 -13.19 -17.15 8.38
CA THR A 139 -13.02 -18.44 9.06
C THR A 139 -14.31 -18.97 9.63
#